data_AF-K1N3Y3-F1
#
_entry.id   AF-K1N3Y3-F1
#
_cell.length_a   1.000
_cell.length_b   1.000
_cell.length_c   1.000
_cell.angle_alpha   90.00
_cell.angle_beta   90.00
_cell.angle_gamma   90.00
#
_symmetry.space_group_name_H-M   'P 1'
#
loop_
_entity.id
_entity.type
_entity.pdbx_description
1 polymer ?
#
loop_
_entity_poly.entity_id
_entity_poly.type
_entity_poly.pdbx_seq_one_letter_code
_entity_poly.pdbx_strand_id
1 'polypeptide(L)'
;MKKRFLIAGASAVMMTLSLTVLSSKPVKAAKNAVDFMTYLSKNKSLTKGQRSSARSAVKLLKTGRLGKKPKASWYNEYVDLHSNDDATSAKNIKAVLPYLNSVNRARRSEGVRSLKVSPLLTAASMLNADYQKRGGLKHTHYFKSIGLENIATQSVGLDPVDTWFSEKKSWNYDVKKNHSLKPAKYSPTWTATYDAAVEGTNGYKMAGHYLNLINRNYRVMGFANVSNTGYGNADSYLGSSKGAGISVAKYKALVNAWANK
;
A
#
# COMPACT_ATOMS: atom_id res chain seq x y z
N MET A 1 -66.00 -26.80 -51.95
CA MET A 1 -65.39 -26.35 -53.22
C MET A 1 -64.02 -25.75 -52.95
N LYS A 2 -63.00 -26.23 -53.68
CA LYS A 2 -61.73 -25.57 -54.06
C LYS A 2 -60.76 -25.18 -52.92
N LYS A 3 -59.67 -25.96 -52.75
CA LYS A 3 -58.32 -25.80 -53.36
C LYS A 3 -57.46 -24.84 -52.50
N ARG A 4 -56.27 -25.17 -52.00
CA ARG A 4 -55.06 -25.72 -52.66
C ARG A 4 -54.06 -26.18 -51.57
N PHE A 5 -53.45 -27.37 -51.66
CA PHE A 5 -52.12 -27.66 -52.26
C PHE A 5 -50.96 -26.97 -51.51
N LEU A 6 -49.79 -27.57 -51.22
CA LEU A 6 -49.21 -28.89 -51.47
C LEU A 6 -47.85 -28.93 -50.73
N ILE A 7 -47.55 -30.05 -50.05
CA ILE A 7 -46.32 -30.89 -50.07
C ILE A 7 -44.90 -30.29 -49.85
N ALA A 8 -44.11 -31.16 -49.20
CA ALA A 8 -42.65 -31.34 -49.17
C ALA A 8 -41.90 -30.48 -48.16
N GLY A 9 -41.05 -31.03 -47.31
CA GLY A 9 -40.36 -32.32 -47.37
C GLY A 9 -39.03 -32.11 -46.65
N ALA A 10 -38.83 -32.85 -45.57
CA ALA A 10 -37.66 -32.73 -44.72
C ALA A 10 -36.38 -33.11 -45.46
N SER A 11 -35.33 -32.32 -45.29
CA SER A 11 -33.95 -32.79 -45.43
C SER A 11 -33.12 -32.10 -44.35
N ALA A 12 -32.79 -32.87 -43.32
CA ALA A 12 -31.89 -32.45 -42.26
C ALA A 12 -30.45 -32.49 -42.79
N VAL A 13 -29.84 -31.32 -42.94
CA VAL A 13 -28.41 -31.19 -43.15
C VAL A 13 -27.74 -31.31 -41.78
N MET A 14 -27.06 -32.44 -41.55
CA MET A 14 -26.25 -32.65 -40.37
C MET A 14 -24.94 -31.87 -40.54
N MET A 15 -24.89 -30.67 -39.97
CA MET A 15 -23.71 -29.81 -39.99
C MET A 15 -22.74 -30.28 -38.89
N THR A 16 -21.67 -30.98 -39.28
CA THR A 16 -20.58 -31.36 -38.39
C THR A 16 -19.80 -30.11 -37.97
N LEU A 17 -20.03 -29.63 -36.74
CA LEU A 17 -19.18 -28.63 -36.11
C LEU A 17 -17.82 -29.27 -35.79
N SER A 18 -16.78 -28.94 -36.56
CA SER A 18 -15.40 -29.17 -36.14
C SER A 18 -15.06 -28.23 -34.99
N LEU A 19 -14.97 -28.77 -33.76
CA LEU A 19 -14.39 -28.05 -32.62
C LEU A 19 -12.90 -27.83 -32.90
N THR A 20 -12.54 -26.64 -33.37
CA THR A 20 -11.16 -26.18 -33.31
C THR A 20 -10.87 -25.84 -31.85
N VAL A 21 -10.16 -26.73 -31.15
CA VAL A 21 -9.64 -26.44 -29.81
C VAL A 21 -8.56 -25.37 -29.98
N LEU A 22 -8.94 -24.11 -29.78
CA LEU A 22 -7.98 -23.02 -29.56
C LEU A 22 -7.21 -23.37 -28.29
N SER A 23 -5.97 -23.85 -28.45
CA SER A 23 -5.00 -23.94 -27.36
C SER A 23 -4.78 -22.53 -26.83
N SER A 24 -5.50 -22.17 -25.76
CA SER A 24 -5.20 -20.97 -25.00
C SER A 24 -3.86 -21.21 -24.33
N LYS A 25 -2.83 -20.45 -24.74
CA LYS A 25 -1.57 -20.40 -23.99
C LYS A 25 -1.93 -20.13 -22.54
N PRO A 26 -1.37 -20.88 -21.56
CA PRO A 26 -1.66 -20.62 -20.16
C PRO A 26 -1.32 -19.16 -19.85
N VAL A 27 -2.34 -18.38 -19.48
CA VAL A 27 -2.15 -17.00 -19.06
C VAL A 27 -1.23 -17.05 -17.85
N LYS A 28 -0.01 -16.52 -17.98
CA LYS A 28 0.94 -16.39 -16.87
C LYS A 28 0.20 -15.68 -15.74
N ALA A 29 0.11 -16.31 -14.57
CA ALA A 29 -0.56 -15.72 -13.42
C ALA A 29 -0.06 -14.29 -13.18
N ALA A 30 -0.99 -13.37 -12.95
CA ALA A 30 -0.67 -11.97 -12.72
C ALA A 30 0.28 -11.85 -11.52
N LYS A 31 1.40 -11.16 -11.71
CA LYS A 31 2.39 -10.94 -10.67
C LYS A 31 1.82 -10.09 -9.54
N ASN A 32 2.06 -10.50 -8.31
CA ASN A 32 1.60 -9.77 -7.12
C ASN A 32 2.68 -9.63 -6.04
N ALA A 33 2.31 -9.00 -4.92
CA ALA A 33 3.21 -8.75 -3.80
C ALA A 33 3.74 -10.04 -3.17
N VAL A 34 2.98 -11.13 -3.17
CA VAL A 34 3.46 -12.43 -2.68
C VAL A 34 4.63 -12.92 -3.54
N ASP A 35 4.52 -12.82 -4.88
CA ASP A 35 5.61 -13.17 -5.79
C ASP A 35 6.83 -12.29 -5.58
N PHE A 36 6.61 -10.98 -5.45
CA PHE A 36 7.70 -10.03 -5.24
C PHE A 36 8.43 -10.27 -3.92
N MET A 37 7.69 -10.42 -2.82
CA MET A 37 8.29 -10.69 -1.51
C MET A 37 8.96 -12.06 -1.48
N THR A 38 8.45 -13.05 -2.22
CA THR A 38 9.12 -14.35 -2.42
C THR A 38 10.43 -14.17 -3.19
N TYR A 39 10.44 -13.38 -4.26
CA TYR A 39 11.65 -13.02 -4.99
C TYR A 39 12.70 -12.35 -4.07
N LEU A 40 12.29 -11.36 -3.26
CA LEU A 40 13.19 -10.72 -2.29
C LEU A 40 13.73 -11.73 -1.28
N SER A 41 12.89 -12.64 -0.77
CA SER A 41 13.29 -13.63 0.24
C SER A 41 14.41 -14.58 -0.21
N LYS A 42 14.54 -14.78 -1.53
CA LYS A 42 15.55 -15.65 -2.18
C LYS A 42 16.72 -14.85 -2.78
N ASN A 43 16.63 -13.52 -2.85
CA ASN A 43 17.63 -12.71 -3.53
C ASN A 43 18.92 -12.59 -2.71
N LYS A 44 20.01 -13.21 -3.20
CA LYS A 44 21.32 -13.25 -2.51
C LYS A 44 21.99 -11.88 -2.36
N SER A 45 21.59 -10.87 -3.14
CA SER A 45 22.11 -9.49 -2.98
C SER A 45 21.54 -8.74 -1.77
N LEU A 46 20.55 -9.32 -1.08
CA LEU A 46 19.99 -8.78 0.16
C LEU A 46 20.65 -9.43 1.38
N THR A 47 20.67 -8.75 2.52
CA THR A 47 21.16 -9.31 3.79
C THR A 47 20.22 -10.39 4.34
N LYS A 48 20.71 -11.22 5.27
CA LYS A 48 19.89 -12.23 5.98
C LYS A 48 18.64 -11.60 6.62
N GLY A 49 18.79 -10.43 7.25
CA GLY A 49 17.70 -9.68 7.87
C GLY A 49 16.66 -9.19 6.86
N GLN A 50 17.08 -8.64 5.73
CA GLN A 50 16.18 -8.20 4.65
C GLN A 50 15.40 -9.37 4.05
N ARG A 51 16.08 -10.50 3.76
CA ARG A 51 15.42 -11.72 3.29
C ARG A 51 14.44 -12.28 4.33
N SER A 52 14.76 -12.19 5.62
CA SER A 52 13.85 -12.60 6.70
C SER A 52 12.61 -11.71 6.79
N SER A 53 12.79 -10.40 6.68
CA SER A 53 11.67 -9.45 6.61
C SER A 53 10.75 -9.76 5.42
N ALA A 54 11.32 -10.10 4.26
CA ALA A 54 10.55 -10.51 3.09
C ALA A 54 9.78 -11.82 3.30
N ARG A 55 10.35 -12.82 4.00
CA ARG A 55 9.59 -14.03 4.38
C ARG A 55 8.41 -13.72 5.30
N SER A 56 8.61 -12.83 6.28
CA SER A 56 7.53 -12.37 7.14
C SER A 56 6.45 -11.62 6.34
N ALA A 57 6.85 -10.83 5.35
CA ALA A 57 5.94 -10.15 4.43
C ALA A 57 5.11 -11.16 3.62
N VAL A 58 5.72 -12.21 3.06
CA VAL A 58 5.00 -13.30 2.38
C VAL A 58 3.96 -13.94 3.30
N LYS A 59 4.33 -14.28 4.55
CA LYS A 59 3.41 -14.88 5.51
C LYS A 59 2.24 -13.94 5.82
N LEU A 60 2.53 -12.65 6.05
CA LEU A 60 1.51 -11.65 6.32
C LEU A 60 0.54 -11.53 5.15
N LEU A 61 1.05 -11.36 3.93
CA LEU A 61 0.25 -11.22 2.70
C LEU A 61 -0.59 -12.44 2.37
N LYS A 62 -0.18 -13.66 2.77
CA LYS A 62 -0.98 -14.87 2.50
C LYS A 62 -2.04 -15.15 3.56
N THR A 63 -1.81 -14.71 4.79
CA THR A 63 -2.59 -15.17 5.94
C THR A 63 -3.37 -14.05 6.63
N GLY A 64 -3.04 -12.79 6.36
CA GLY A 64 -3.53 -11.64 7.11
C GLY A 64 -3.08 -11.61 8.57
N ARG A 65 -2.05 -12.39 8.94
CA ARG A 65 -1.56 -12.51 10.32
C ARG A 65 -0.21 -11.84 10.52
N LEU A 66 -0.15 -10.92 11.48
CA LEU A 66 1.12 -10.37 11.95
C LEU A 66 1.67 -11.21 13.11
N GLY A 67 2.69 -12.04 12.84
CA GLY A 67 3.32 -12.87 13.85
C GLY A 67 2.34 -13.92 14.41
N LYS A 68 2.08 -13.87 15.72
CA LYS A 68 1.11 -14.74 16.41
C LYS A 68 -0.30 -14.13 16.49
N LYS A 69 -0.49 -12.86 16.11
CA LYS A 69 -1.81 -12.21 16.18
C LYS A 69 -2.86 -13.01 15.39
N PRO A 70 -4.14 -12.98 15.80
CA PRO A 70 -5.24 -13.44 14.97
C PRO A 70 -5.22 -12.75 13.61
N LYS A 71 -5.76 -13.41 12.58
CA LYS A 71 -5.95 -12.80 11.26
C LYS A 71 -6.78 -11.52 11.43
N ALA A 72 -6.43 -10.45 10.73
CA ALA A 72 -7.26 -9.26 10.72
C ALA A 72 -8.68 -9.61 10.23
N SER A 73 -9.72 -9.23 10.97
CA SER A 73 -11.10 -9.65 10.71
C SER A 73 -11.58 -9.27 9.30
N TRP A 74 -11.11 -8.12 8.81
CA TRP A 74 -11.43 -7.56 7.50
C TRP A 74 -10.58 -8.11 6.34
N TYR A 75 -9.56 -8.92 6.62
CA TYR A 75 -8.58 -9.34 5.60
C TYR A 75 -9.23 -10.07 4.43
N ASN A 76 -10.12 -11.02 4.72
CA ASN A 76 -10.79 -11.81 3.67
C ASN A 76 -11.78 -10.98 2.83
N GLU A 77 -12.22 -9.83 3.35
CA GLU A 77 -13.23 -8.99 2.69
C GLU A 77 -12.59 -8.03 1.69
N TYR A 78 -11.42 -7.49 2.02
CA TYR A 78 -10.84 -6.39 1.24
C TYR A 78 -9.53 -6.72 0.52
N VAL A 79 -8.89 -7.84 0.84
CA VAL A 79 -7.60 -8.23 0.23
C VAL A 79 -7.85 -9.30 -0.81
N ASP A 80 -7.56 -8.97 -2.06
CA ASP A 80 -7.59 -9.88 -3.20
C ASP A 80 -6.25 -9.89 -3.91
N LEU A 81 -5.44 -10.91 -3.63
CA LEU A 81 -4.09 -11.10 -4.19
C LEU A 81 -4.09 -11.33 -5.71
N HIS A 82 -5.25 -11.53 -6.32
CA HIS A 82 -5.42 -11.77 -7.75
C HIS A 82 -5.96 -10.55 -8.50
N SER A 83 -6.44 -9.53 -7.78
CA SER A 83 -6.98 -8.31 -8.39
C SER A 83 -5.86 -7.36 -8.86
N ASN A 84 -6.08 -6.74 -10.02
CA ASN A 84 -5.17 -5.74 -10.58
C ASN A 84 -5.27 -4.37 -9.88
N ASP A 85 -6.37 -4.12 -9.17
CA ASP A 85 -6.62 -2.86 -8.46
C ASP A 85 -6.26 -2.94 -6.98
N ASP A 86 -6.04 -4.15 -6.46
CA ASP A 86 -5.56 -4.39 -5.10
C ASP A 86 -4.16 -3.82 -4.88
N ALA A 87 -3.87 -3.35 -3.67
CA ALA A 87 -2.56 -2.76 -3.35
C ALA A 87 -1.40 -3.74 -3.55
N THR A 88 -1.69 -5.05 -3.54
CA THR A 88 -0.73 -6.11 -3.80
C THR A 88 -0.44 -6.33 -5.28
N SER A 89 -1.12 -5.67 -6.21
CA SER A 89 -0.90 -5.86 -7.65
C SER A 89 0.46 -5.32 -8.11
N ALA A 90 1.04 -5.92 -9.17
CA ALA A 90 2.27 -5.41 -9.76
C ALA A 90 2.14 -3.95 -10.27
N LYS A 91 0.94 -3.57 -10.73
CA LYS A 91 0.61 -2.20 -11.13
C LYS A 91 0.82 -1.24 -9.96
N ASN A 92 0.20 -1.52 -8.82
CA ASN A 92 0.26 -0.66 -7.64
C ASN A 92 1.64 -0.68 -6.96
N ILE A 93 2.36 -1.82 -6.97
CA ILE A 93 3.76 -1.89 -6.52
C ILE A 93 4.66 -0.93 -7.31
N LYS A 94 4.44 -0.78 -8.62
CA LYS A 94 5.20 0.17 -9.45
C LYS A 94 4.77 1.61 -9.20
N ALA A 95 3.48 1.84 -9.02
CA ALA A 95 2.91 3.18 -8.83
C ALA A 95 3.48 3.91 -7.61
N VAL A 96 3.87 3.19 -6.54
CA VAL A 96 4.40 3.81 -5.31
C VAL A 96 5.87 4.21 -5.36
N LEU A 97 6.62 3.76 -6.38
CA LEU A 97 8.07 3.99 -6.42
C LEU A 97 8.46 5.49 -6.37
N PRO A 98 7.76 6.42 -7.03
CA PRO A 98 8.00 7.85 -6.88
C PRO A 98 7.83 8.32 -5.43
N TYR A 99 6.79 7.89 -4.72
CA TYR A 99 6.48 8.34 -3.36
C TYR A 99 7.53 7.96 -2.34
N LEU A 100 8.25 6.85 -2.54
CA LEU A 100 9.41 6.49 -1.70
C LEU A 100 10.52 7.57 -1.76
N ASN A 101 10.70 8.21 -2.91
CA ASN A 101 11.62 9.35 -3.03
C ASN A 101 11.04 10.58 -2.35
N SER A 102 9.74 10.84 -2.52
CA SER A 102 9.06 11.99 -1.91
C SER A 102 9.14 11.96 -0.39
N VAL A 103 8.94 10.81 0.26
CA VAL A 103 9.15 10.65 1.72
C VAL A 103 10.55 11.11 2.11
N ASN A 104 11.57 10.62 1.41
CA ASN A 104 12.95 10.98 1.73
C ASN A 104 13.31 12.43 1.35
N ARG A 105 12.61 13.02 0.39
CA ARG A 105 12.75 14.43 -0.01
C ARG A 105 12.19 15.35 1.09
N ALA A 106 10.98 15.08 1.55
CA ALA A 106 10.35 15.74 2.70
C ALA A 106 11.23 15.65 3.95
N ARG A 107 11.72 14.45 4.28
CA ARG A 107 12.60 14.24 5.44
C ARG A 107 13.93 15.00 5.35
N ARG A 108 14.58 15.02 4.18
CA ARG A 108 15.79 15.82 3.97
C ARG A 108 15.54 17.31 4.13
N SER A 109 14.40 17.83 3.68
CA SER A 109 14.04 19.25 3.86
C SER A 109 13.87 19.66 5.33
N GLU A 110 13.72 18.69 6.23
CA GLU A 110 13.62 18.90 7.69
C GLU A 110 14.91 18.52 8.43
N GLY A 111 15.99 18.24 7.70
CA GLY A 111 17.27 17.84 8.30
C GLY A 111 17.21 16.50 9.04
N VAL A 112 16.24 15.63 8.75
CA VAL A 112 16.15 14.29 9.35
C VAL A 112 16.56 13.20 8.35
N ARG A 113 17.10 12.09 8.86
CA ARG A 113 17.70 11.05 8.01
C ARG A 113 16.69 10.49 6.99
N SER A 114 17.19 10.11 5.82
CA SER A 114 16.44 9.29 4.86
C SER A 114 16.17 7.88 5.40
N LEU A 115 15.01 7.33 5.05
CA LEU A 115 14.53 6.00 5.40
C LEU A 115 14.89 4.97 4.32
N LYS A 116 14.99 3.72 4.76
CA LYS A 116 15.09 2.53 3.92
C LYS A 116 13.72 1.84 3.79
N VAL A 117 13.49 1.07 2.75
CA VAL A 117 12.22 0.34 2.51
C VAL A 117 12.24 -1.00 3.23
N SER A 118 11.29 -1.24 4.12
CA SER A 118 11.12 -2.51 4.83
C SER A 118 10.11 -3.40 4.10
N PRO A 119 10.47 -4.63 3.70
CA PRO A 119 9.53 -5.57 3.09
C PRO A 119 8.28 -5.82 3.94
N LEU A 120 8.46 -6.01 5.26
CA LEU A 120 7.33 -6.25 6.18
C LEU A 120 6.41 -5.02 6.31
N LEU A 121 6.98 -3.81 6.42
CA LEU A 121 6.14 -2.60 6.49
C LEU A 121 5.44 -2.34 5.16
N THR A 122 6.09 -2.65 4.03
CA THR A 122 5.46 -2.53 2.71
C THR A 122 4.24 -3.43 2.62
N ALA A 123 4.36 -4.71 3.00
CA ALA A 123 3.22 -5.62 3.05
C ALA A 123 2.11 -5.15 4.00
N ALA A 124 2.48 -4.66 5.19
CA ALA A 124 1.50 -4.09 6.12
C ALA A 124 0.80 -2.84 5.55
N SER A 125 1.53 -1.98 4.84
CA SER A 125 0.97 -0.81 4.17
C SER A 125 0.01 -1.22 3.05
N MET A 126 0.30 -2.30 2.30
CA MET A 126 -0.61 -2.83 1.28
C MET A 126 -1.93 -3.25 1.90
N LEU A 127 -1.89 -4.05 2.97
CA LEU A 127 -3.11 -4.47 3.65
C LEU A 127 -3.88 -3.30 4.28
N ASN A 128 -3.18 -2.28 4.78
CA ASN A 128 -3.80 -1.04 5.24
C ASN A 128 -4.46 -0.23 4.13
N ALA A 129 -3.85 -0.18 2.94
CA ALA A 129 -4.42 0.47 1.77
C ALA A 129 -5.66 -0.30 1.29
N ASP A 130 -5.58 -1.63 1.17
CA ASP A 130 -6.73 -2.47 0.79
C ASP A 130 -7.90 -2.35 1.78
N TYR A 131 -7.63 -2.24 3.08
CA TYR A 131 -8.67 -1.99 4.07
C TYR A 131 -9.53 -0.75 3.75
N GLN A 132 -8.98 0.25 3.05
CA GLN A 132 -9.71 1.47 2.69
C GLN A 132 -10.81 1.23 1.65
N LYS A 133 -10.82 0.07 0.96
CA LYS A 133 -11.93 -0.34 0.07
C LYS A 133 -13.27 -0.44 0.80
N ARG A 134 -13.27 -0.51 2.14
CA ARG A 134 -14.47 -0.47 3.00
C ARG A 134 -15.33 0.78 2.89
N GLY A 135 -14.85 1.84 2.23
CA GLY A 135 -15.48 3.16 2.24
C GLY A 135 -14.95 4.07 3.35
N GLY A 136 -14.32 5.18 2.95
CA GLY A 136 -13.75 6.19 3.83
C GLY A 136 -12.37 5.85 4.39
N LEU A 137 -11.65 6.89 4.84
CA LEU A 137 -10.34 6.76 5.47
C LEU A 137 -10.48 6.35 6.93
N LYS A 138 -9.90 5.19 7.27
CA LYS A 138 -9.84 4.73 8.65
C LYS A 138 -8.56 3.95 8.92
N HIS A 139 -7.91 4.27 10.03
CA HIS A 139 -6.78 3.50 10.52
C HIS A 139 -7.23 2.10 10.96
N THR A 140 -6.52 1.05 10.51
CA THR A 140 -6.82 -0.32 10.95
C THR A 140 -6.44 -0.55 12.40
N HIS A 141 -5.45 0.19 12.90
CA HIS A 141 -4.70 -0.03 14.15
C HIS A 141 -4.06 -1.42 14.32
N TYR A 142 -4.26 -2.34 13.37
CA TYR A 142 -3.81 -3.72 13.46
C TYR A 142 -2.28 -3.81 13.45
N PHE A 143 -1.62 -2.93 12.67
CA PHE A 143 -0.17 -2.87 12.50
C PHE A 143 0.55 -1.84 13.39
N LYS A 144 -0.15 -1.20 14.34
CA LYS A 144 0.44 -0.15 15.20
C LYS A 144 1.68 -0.61 15.98
N SER A 145 1.81 -1.92 16.21
CA SER A 145 2.96 -2.52 16.91
C SER A 145 4.25 -2.57 16.08
N ILE A 146 4.18 -2.36 14.76
CA ILE A 146 5.36 -2.39 13.88
C ILE A 146 5.65 -1.05 13.19
N GLY A 147 4.69 -0.14 13.13
CA GLY A 147 4.88 1.22 12.61
C GLY A 147 3.67 2.11 12.86
N LEU A 148 3.86 3.43 12.75
CA LEU A 148 2.76 4.39 12.75
C LEU A 148 2.38 4.76 11.33
N GLU A 149 1.10 5.03 11.14
CA GLU A 149 0.46 5.13 9.84
C GLU A 149 0.19 6.58 9.45
N ASN A 150 0.40 6.91 8.17
CA ASN A 150 -0.35 7.96 7.49
C ASN A 150 -1.26 7.31 6.45
N ILE A 151 -2.44 7.89 6.25
CA ILE A 151 -3.36 7.53 5.18
C ILE A 151 -3.79 8.78 4.42
N ALA A 152 -4.08 8.63 3.14
CA ALA A 152 -4.66 9.69 2.32
C ALA A 152 -5.62 9.09 1.30
N THR A 153 -6.67 9.84 0.95
CA THR A 153 -7.34 9.68 -0.33
C THR A 153 -6.64 10.62 -1.30
N GLN A 154 -6.56 10.22 -2.57
CA GLN A 154 -6.07 11.11 -3.61
C GLN A 154 -7.19 11.51 -4.55
N SER A 155 -7.28 12.82 -4.82
CA SER A 155 -7.63 13.29 -6.16
C SER A 155 -6.51 12.83 -7.10
N VAL A 156 -6.87 12.22 -8.24
CA VAL A 156 -5.93 11.65 -9.21
C VAL A 156 -4.81 12.66 -9.53
N GLY A 157 -3.54 12.27 -9.31
CA GLY A 157 -2.37 13.05 -9.72
C GLY A 157 -1.64 13.84 -8.61
N LEU A 158 -2.10 13.79 -7.35
CA LEU A 158 -1.40 14.45 -6.24
C LEU A 158 -0.42 13.51 -5.52
N ASP A 159 0.76 14.00 -5.16
CA ASP A 159 1.70 13.25 -4.32
C ASP A 159 1.18 13.25 -2.87
N PRO A 160 0.86 12.08 -2.29
CA PRO A 160 0.27 12.00 -0.95
C PRO A 160 1.24 12.48 0.12
N VAL A 161 2.56 12.37 -0.14
CA VAL A 161 3.59 12.85 0.75
C VAL A 161 3.60 14.37 0.81
N ASP A 162 3.40 15.06 -0.32
CA ASP A 162 3.36 16.52 -0.34
C ASP A 162 2.11 17.04 0.38
N THR A 163 0.97 16.35 0.25
CA THR A 163 -0.24 16.63 1.04
C THR A 163 0.02 16.49 2.54
N TRP A 164 0.54 15.34 2.99
CA TRP A 164 0.91 15.13 4.40
C TRP A 164 1.95 16.13 4.90
N PHE A 165 2.91 16.50 4.06
CA PHE A 165 3.96 17.45 4.43
C PHE A 165 3.45 18.89 4.54
N SER A 166 2.38 19.24 3.81
CA SER A 166 1.78 20.58 3.86
C SER A 166 1.28 20.98 5.25
N GLU A 167 0.95 19.98 6.10
CA GLU A 167 0.58 20.15 7.50
C GLU A 167 1.69 20.78 8.37
N LYS A 168 2.91 20.91 7.86
CA LYS A 168 3.95 21.76 8.45
C LYS A 168 3.42 23.16 8.79
N LYS A 169 2.53 23.71 7.97
CA LYS A 169 1.90 25.02 8.22
C LYS A 169 1.01 24.98 9.46
N SER A 170 0.22 23.91 9.64
CA SER A 170 -0.58 23.66 10.83
C SER A 170 0.29 23.56 12.08
N TRP A 171 1.34 22.75 12.03
CA TRP A 171 2.28 22.60 13.13
C TRP A 171 2.91 23.94 13.55
N ASN A 172 3.36 24.73 12.58
CA ASN A 172 3.96 26.04 12.87
C ASN A 172 2.95 27.03 13.46
N TYR A 173 1.67 26.95 13.06
CA TYR A 173 0.60 27.73 13.67
C TYR A 173 0.36 27.30 15.12
N ASP A 174 0.27 25.99 15.38
CA ASP A 174 0.03 25.45 16.72
C ASP A 174 1.19 25.71 17.67
N VAL A 175 2.44 25.63 17.19
CA VAL A 175 3.63 25.99 17.99
C VAL A 175 3.64 27.47 18.35
N LYS A 176 3.18 28.38 17.47
CA LYS A 176 3.03 29.80 17.81
C LYS A 176 1.94 30.03 18.85
N LYS A 177 0.85 29.28 18.77
CA LYS A 177 -0.24 29.30 19.76
C LYS A 177 0.22 28.74 21.12
N ASN A 178 1.04 27.68 21.10
CA ASN A 178 1.53 27.02 22.31
C ASN A 178 2.99 26.54 22.12
N HIS A 179 3.93 27.32 22.66
CA HIS A 179 5.37 27.07 22.52
C HIS A 179 5.85 25.74 23.15
N SER A 180 5.07 25.16 24.07
CA SER A 180 5.40 23.86 24.70
C SER A 180 5.42 22.69 23.70
N LEU A 181 4.81 22.86 22.52
CA LEU A 181 4.82 21.86 21.43
C LEU A 181 6.19 21.76 20.74
N LYS A 182 7.01 22.81 20.76
CA LYS A 182 8.26 22.91 19.98
C LYS A 182 9.22 21.71 20.18
N PRO A 183 9.46 21.20 21.42
CA PRO A 183 10.34 20.06 21.64
C PRO A 183 9.83 18.75 21.01
N ALA A 184 8.52 18.61 20.82
CA ALA A 184 7.87 17.38 20.34
C ALA A 184 7.89 17.23 18.79
N LYS A 185 8.39 18.24 18.05
CA LYS A 185 8.37 18.27 16.57
C LYS A 185 8.93 16.99 15.92
N TYR A 186 10.03 16.45 16.45
CA TYR A 186 10.75 15.34 15.82
C TYR A 186 10.55 14.00 16.53
N SER A 187 9.90 13.99 17.69
CA SER A 187 9.74 12.84 18.57
C SER A 187 8.40 12.99 19.31
N PRO A 188 7.47 12.04 19.15
CA PRO A 188 6.18 12.10 19.85
C PRO A 188 6.37 12.09 21.38
N THR A 189 5.60 12.93 22.08
CA THR A 189 5.55 12.99 23.55
C THR A 189 4.20 12.55 24.13
N TRP A 190 3.21 12.23 23.28
CA TRP A 190 1.87 11.71 23.62
C TRP A 190 1.28 12.31 24.91
N THR A 191 1.07 13.62 24.89
CA THR A 191 0.39 14.38 25.94
C THR A 191 -0.93 14.90 25.37
N ALA A 192 -1.92 15.23 26.22
CA ALA A 192 -3.21 15.76 25.74
C ALA A 192 -3.05 16.96 24.78
N THR A 193 -2.06 17.83 25.02
CA THR A 193 -1.75 18.96 24.14
C THR A 193 -1.14 18.54 22.80
N TYR A 194 -0.20 17.59 22.82
CA TYR A 194 0.40 17.05 21.60
C TYR A 194 -0.63 16.29 20.76
N ASP A 195 -1.47 15.49 21.41
CA ASP A 195 -2.53 14.71 20.78
C ASP A 195 -3.54 15.63 20.10
N ALA A 196 -3.92 16.73 20.77
CA ALA A 196 -4.80 17.72 20.17
C ALA A 196 -4.21 18.39 18.92
N ALA A 197 -2.89 18.65 18.88
CA ALA A 197 -2.21 19.17 17.69
C ALA A 197 -2.08 18.12 16.57
N VAL A 198 -1.81 16.86 16.93
CA VAL A 198 -1.78 15.74 15.97
C VAL A 198 -3.14 15.57 15.30
N GLU A 199 -4.22 15.61 16.06
CA GLU A 199 -5.58 15.34 15.58
C GLU A 199 -6.33 16.59 15.08
N GLY A 200 -5.82 17.79 15.36
CA GLY A 200 -6.49 19.05 15.01
C GLY A 200 -7.74 19.30 15.85
N THR A 201 -7.71 18.93 17.13
CA THR A 201 -8.80 19.13 18.09
C THR A 201 -8.47 20.26 19.07
N ASN A 202 -9.41 20.63 19.94
CA ASN A 202 -9.20 21.66 20.98
C ASN A 202 -8.64 23.00 20.43
N GLY A 203 -9.10 23.38 19.23
CA GLY A 203 -8.70 24.61 18.54
C GLY A 203 -7.27 24.60 17.95
N TYR A 204 -6.63 23.44 17.84
CA TYR A 204 -5.39 23.25 17.07
C TYR A 204 -5.70 22.85 15.62
N LYS A 205 -4.69 22.88 14.75
CA LYS A 205 -4.81 22.47 13.34
C LYS A 205 -4.12 21.13 13.14
N MET A 206 -4.74 20.20 12.41
CA MET A 206 -4.20 18.85 12.20
C MET A 206 -2.75 18.90 11.66
N ALA A 207 -1.84 18.24 12.39
CA ALA A 207 -0.42 18.15 12.05
C ALA A 207 0.18 16.74 12.14
N GLY A 208 -0.66 15.73 12.40
CA GLY A 208 -0.25 14.36 12.65
C GLY A 208 0.54 13.73 11.50
N HIS A 209 0.14 13.96 10.25
CA HIS A 209 0.81 13.36 9.10
C HIS A 209 2.21 13.93 8.91
N TYR A 210 2.36 15.24 9.04
CA TYR A 210 3.68 15.90 9.00
C TYR A 210 4.60 15.36 10.10
N LEU A 211 4.14 15.37 11.35
CA LEU A 211 4.92 14.90 12.50
C LEU A 211 5.35 13.43 12.36
N ASN A 212 4.45 12.59 11.85
CA ASN A 212 4.75 11.18 11.57
C ASN A 212 5.84 11.03 10.48
N LEU A 213 5.73 11.79 9.38
CA LEU A 213 6.72 11.77 8.29
C LEU A 213 8.13 12.16 8.76
N ILE A 214 8.24 13.13 9.67
CA ILE A 214 9.53 13.72 10.07
C ILE A 214 10.11 13.13 11.36
N ASN A 215 9.45 12.12 11.93
CA ASN A 215 9.91 11.47 13.16
C ASN A 215 11.38 11.01 13.01
N ARG A 216 12.26 11.56 13.86
CA ARG A 216 13.71 11.37 13.78
C ARG A 216 14.14 9.98 14.21
N ASN A 217 13.27 9.28 14.94
CA ASN A 217 13.51 7.90 15.35
C ASN A 217 13.31 6.90 14.21
N TYR A 218 12.68 7.28 13.11
CA TYR A 218 12.45 6.34 12.00
C TYR A 218 13.71 5.99 11.23
N ARG A 219 13.82 4.69 10.92
CA ARG A 219 14.91 4.06 10.15
C ARG A 219 14.39 3.45 8.86
N VAL A 220 13.14 3.00 8.87
CA VAL A 220 12.51 2.31 7.75
C VAL A 220 11.09 2.80 7.48
N MET A 221 10.63 2.57 6.27
CA MET A 221 9.27 2.85 5.81
C MET A 221 8.66 1.65 5.07
N GLY A 222 7.34 1.60 5.04
CA GLY A 222 6.52 0.91 4.05
C GLY A 222 5.61 1.92 3.35
N PHE A 223 5.26 1.65 2.10
CA PHE A 223 4.34 2.48 1.34
C PHE A 223 3.53 1.58 0.40
N ALA A 224 2.24 1.83 0.29
CA ALA A 224 1.35 1.19 -0.66
C ALA A 224 0.31 2.16 -1.20
N ASN A 225 -0.17 1.85 -2.39
CA ASN A 225 -1.30 2.50 -3.04
C ASN A 225 -2.31 1.41 -3.38
N VAL A 226 -3.59 1.69 -3.17
CA VAL A 226 -4.69 0.90 -3.74
C VAL A 226 -5.41 1.78 -4.76
N SER A 227 -5.78 1.18 -5.87
CA SER A 227 -6.57 1.85 -6.90
C SER A 227 -8.04 1.48 -6.74
N ASN A 228 -8.95 2.37 -7.16
CA ASN A 228 -10.36 2.04 -7.35
C ASN A 228 -11.09 1.57 -6.06
N THR A 229 -11.00 2.33 -4.97
CA THR A 229 -11.68 2.03 -3.69
C THR A 229 -13.17 2.41 -3.68
N GLY A 230 -13.76 2.71 -4.84
CA GLY A 230 -15.12 3.25 -4.97
C GLY A 230 -15.24 4.76 -4.71
N TYR A 231 -14.19 5.41 -4.20
CA TYR A 231 -14.13 6.87 -3.98
C TYR A 231 -12.77 7.47 -4.40
N GLY A 232 -12.02 6.75 -5.23
CA GLY A 232 -10.71 7.15 -5.75
C GLY A 232 -9.62 6.17 -5.37
N ASN A 233 -8.39 6.69 -5.23
CA ASN A 233 -7.24 5.93 -4.76
C ASN A 233 -7.02 6.22 -3.27
N ALA A 234 -6.43 5.25 -2.58
CA ALA A 234 -5.96 5.45 -1.22
C ALA A 234 -4.50 5.02 -1.06
N ASP A 235 -3.78 5.74 -0.22
CA ASP A 235 -2.37 5.48 0.07
C ASP A 235 -2.18 5.22 1.55
N SER A 236 -1.30 4.28 1.86
CA SER A 236 -0.86 4.01 3.22
C SER A 236 0.65 4.08 3.28
N TYR A 237 1.15 4.80 4.28
CA TYR A 237 2.54 4.86 4.66
C TYR A 237 2.68 4.35 6.09
N LEU A 238 3.71 3.53 6.34
CA LEU A 238 4.11 3.14 7.69
C LEU A 238 5.55 3.56 7.97
N GLY A 239 5.78 4.32 9.03
CA GLY A 239 7.11 4.68 9.52
C GLY A 239 7.49 3.89 10.79
N SER A 240 8.76 3.46 10.89
CA SER A 240 9.24 2.74 12.09
C SER A 240 10.71 2.96 12.40
N SER A 241 11.04 2.90 13.68
CA SER A 241 12.43 2.91 14.18
C SER A 241 13.12 1.55 14.06
N LYS A 242 12.36 0.47 13.84
CA LYS A 242 12.84 -0.91 13.80
C LYS A 242 12.52 -1.58 12.47
N GLY A 243 13.37 -2.52 12.06
CA GLY A 243 13.16 -3.36 10.89
C GLY A 243 14.33 -3.37 9.92
N ALA A 244 14.41 -4.42 9.10
CA ALA A 244 15.42 -4.54 8.07
C ALA A 244 15.01 -3.73 6.83
N GLY A 245 15.82 -2.75 6.45
CA GLY A 245 15.53 -1.84 5.34
C GLY A 245 16.47 -2.02 4.14
N ILE A 246 15.92 -1.91 2.93
CA ILE A 246 16.61 -1.86 1.63
C ILE A 246 16.70 -0.39 1.19
N SER A 247 17.83 0.08 0.65
CA SER A 247 17.88 1.46 0.15
C SER A 247 16.83 1.68 -0.95
N VAL A 248 16.26 2.89 -1.05
CA VAL A 248 15.20 3.17 -2.05
C VAL A 248 15.65 2.85 -3.46
N ALA A 249 16.88 3.25 -3.84
CA ALA A 249 17.44 2.93 -5.16
C ALA A 249 17.52 1.42 -5.42
N LYS A 250 18.03 0.64 -4.46
CA LYS A 250 18.12 -0.82 -4.59
C LYS A 250 16.74 -1.47 -4.63
N TYR A 251 15.79 -0.99 -3.83
CA TYR A 251 14.41 -1.49 -3.84
C TYR A 251 13.74 -1.27 -5.20
N LYS A 252 13.88 -0.07 -5.80
CA LYS A 252 13.41 0.24 -7.16
C LYS A 252 14.00 -0.71 -8.20
N ALA A 253 15.31 -0.91 -8.16
CA ALA A 253 15.99 -1.83 -9.07
C ALA A 253 15.46 -3.27 -8.93
N LEU A 254 15.17 -3.71 -7.70
CA LEU A 254 14.60 -5.04 -7.43
C LEU A 254 13.16 -5.18 -7.91
N VAL A 255 12.33 -4.14 -7.78
CA VAL A 255 10.96 -4.13 -8.33
C VAL A 255 11.01 -4.26 -9.85
N ASN A 256 11.85 -3.48 -10.52
CA ASN A 256 11.99 -3.54 -11.98
C ASN A 256 12.51 -4.90 -12.45
N ALA A 257 13.56 -5.42 -11.78
CA ALA A 257 14.11 -6.73 -12.10
C ALA A 257 13.12 -7.87 -11.86
N TRP A 258 12.28 -7.78 -10.82
CA TRP A 258 11.21 -8.75 -10.60
C TRP A 258 10.12 -8.62 -11.67
N ALA A 259 9.68 -7.41 -11.99
CA ALA A 259 8.59 -7.16 -12.92
C ALA A 259 8.90 -7.65 -14.35
N ASN A 260 10.17 -7.62 -14.76
CA ASN A 260 10.61 -8.01 -16.10
C ASN A 260 10.92 -9.52 -16.27
N LYS A 261 10.74 -10.35 -15.21
CA LYS A 261 10.90 -11.82 -15.27
C LYS A 261 9.65 -12.58 -15.77
#